data_AF-A0A382ITZ2-F1
#
_entry.id   AF-A0A382ITZ2-F1
#
_cell.length_a   1.000
_cell.length_b   1.000
_cell.length_c   1.000
_cell.angle_alpha   90.00
_cell.angle_beta   90.00
_cell.angle_gamma   90.00
#
_symmetry.space_group_name_H-M   'P 1'
#
loop_
_entity.id
_entity.type
_entity.pdbx_description
1 polymer ?
#
loop_
_entity_poly.entity_id
_entity_poly.type
_entity_poly.pdbx_seq_one_letter_code
_entity_poly.pdbx_strand_id
1 'polypeptide(L)'
;MIHRHRDVQGGAARAAVFGISDGLVSNVALILGIAGASTDPTFVRVAGVSGLLAGAISMAAGEYVSLRAQAELVERELEIERRSIAENPEAETAELAAIYRERGL
;
A
#
# COMPACT_ATOMS: atom_id res chain seq x y z
N MET A 1 17.87 -1.63 24.51
CA MET A 1 16.99 -0.55 24.02
C MET A 1 16.05 -1.24 23.07
N ILE A 2 14.75 -1.29 23.33
CA ILE A 2 13.84 -2.16 22.56
C ILE A 2 13.68 -1.60 21.13
N HIS A 3 14.08 -2.36 20.12
CA HIS A 3 13.80 -2.09 18.72
C HIS A 3 12.30 -2.29 18.45
N ARG A 4 11.68 -1.27 17.85
CA ARG A 4 10.24 -1.27 17.57
C ARG A 4 10.01 -1.39 16.08
N HIS A 5 9.79 -2.60 15.60
CA HIS A 5 9.49 -2.84 14.19
C HIS A 5 8.03 -2.50 13.87
N ARG A 6 7.81 -1.93 12.69
CA ARG A 6 6.50 -1.47 12.22
C ARG A 6 5.75 -2.64 11.58
N ASP A 7 4.48 -2.83 11.93
CA ASP A 7 3.64 -3.88 11.33
C ASP A 7 3.28 -3.52 9.87
N VAL A 8 3.40 -4.49 8.96
CA VAL A 8 3.33 -4.29 7.49
C VAL A 8 2.19 -5.11 6.85
N GLN A 9 1.45 -5.93 7.59
CA GLN A 9 0.62 -6.99 6.97
C GLN A 9 -0.85 -6.65 6.65
N GLY A 10 -1.35 -5.43 6.90
CA GLY A 10 -2.80 -5.16 6.93
C GLY A 10 -3.46 -4.44 5.74
N GLY A 11 -2.74 -4.08 4.67
CA GLY A 11 -3.19 -3.01 3.76
C GLY A 11 -4.14 -3.40 2.61
N ALA A 12 -4.07 -4.63 2.10
CA ALA A 12 -4.55 -4.95 0.75
C ALA A 12 -6.08 -4.84 0.58
N ALA A 13 -6.87 -5.36 1.54
CA ALA A 13 -8.33 -5.28 1.47
C ALA A 13 -8.82 -3.82 1.54
N ARG A 14 -8.18 -3.01 2.40
CA ARG A 14 -8.46 -1.59 2.53
C ARG A 14 -8.14 -0.86 1.22
N ALA A 15 -6.97 -1.11 0.64
CA ALA A 15 -6.55 -0.53 -0.64
C ALA A 15 -7.52 -0.89 -1.78
N ALA A 16 -7.97 -2.14 -1.85
CA ALA A 16 -8.94 -2.59 -2.85
C ALA A 16 -10.30 -1.87 -2.72
N VAL A 17 -10.83 -1.75 -1.50
CA VAL A 17 -12.11 -1.06 -1.25
C VAL A 17 -12.01 0.42 -1.58
N PHE A 18 -10.92 1.08 -1.17
CA PHE A 18 -10.68 2.47 -1.55
C PHE A 18 -10.54 2.64 -3.06
N GLY A 19 -9.85 1.71 -3.74
CA GLY A 19 -9.68 1.77 -5.19
C GLY A 19 -10.98 1.61 -5.97
N ILE A 20 -11.84 0.68 -5.55
CA ILE A 20 -13.17 0.52 -6.16
C ILE A 20 -14.00 1.79 -5.94
N SER A 21 -14.00 2.32 -4.71
CA SER A 21 -14.81 3.49 -4.36
C SER A 21 -14.36 4.74 -5.12
N ASP A 22 -13.05 5.01 -5.14
CA ASP A 22 -12.46 6.15 -5.84
C ASP A 22 -12.64 6.03 -7.36
N GLY A 23 -12.40 4.84 -7.93
CA GLY A 23 -12.58 4.57 -9.36
C GLY A 23 -14.03 4.75 -9.84
N LEU A 24 -15.01 4.32 -9.04
CA LEU A 24 -16.43 4.53 -9.36
C LEU A 24 -16.79 6.02 -9.32
N VAL A 25 -16.43 6.72 -8.25
CA VAL A 25 -16.78 8.14 -8.07
C VAL A 25 -16.11 9.00 -9.14
N SER A 26 -14.81 8.83 -9.35
CA SER A 26 -14.04 9.61 -10.33
C SER A 26 -14.51 9.34 -11.76
N ASN A 27 -14.75 8.09 -12.14
CA ASN A 27 -15.16 7.76 -13.52
C ASN A 27 -16.61 8.19 -13.81
N VAL A 28 -17.53 8.07 -12.84
CA VAL A 28 -18.90 8.58 -12.99
C VAL A 28 -18.91 10.10 -13.11
N ALA A 29 -18.13 10.80 -12.27
CA ALA A 29 -18.00 12.25 -12.35
C ALA A 29 -17.42 12.70 -13.70
N LEU A 30 -16.41 11.99 -14.22
CA LEU A 30 -15.85 12.23 -15.55
C LEU A 30 -16.91 12.06 -16.65
N ILE A 31 -17.64 10.94 -16.65
CA ILE A 31 -18.68 10.65 -17.64
C ILE A 31 -19.78 11.73 -17.59
N LEU A 32 -20.23 12.11 -16.40
CA LEU A 32 -21.24 13.17 -16.22
C LEU A 32 -20.74 14.52 -16.76
N GLY A 33 -19.49 14.88 -16.47
CA GLY A 33 -18.89 16.12 -16.98
C GLY A 33 -18.82 16.15 -18.51
N ILE A 34 -18.41 15.05 -19.13
CA ILE A 34 -18.32 14.95 -20.60
C ILE A 34 -19.71 14.92 -21.24
N ALA A 35 -20.67 14.20 -20.65
CA ALA A 35 -22.05 14.18 -21.12
C ALA A 35 -22.75 15.54 -21.00
N GLY A 36 -22.36 16.36 -20.02
CA GLY A 36 -22.83 17.75 -19.90
C GLY A 36 -22.24 18.68 -20.97
N ALA A 37 -21.06 18.36 -21.51
CA ALA A 37 -20.35 19.17 -22.51
C ALA A 37 -20.56 18.72 -23.96
N SER A 38 -20.92 17.46 -24.21
CA SER A 38 -21.09 16.88 -25.54
C SER A 38 -22.34 16.02 -25.63
N THR A 39 -23.05 16.10 -26.75
CA THR A 39 -24.22 15.27 -27.06
C THR A 39 -23.88 13.99 -27.82
N ASP A 40 -22.63 13.77 -28.23
CA ASP A 40 -22.21 12.55 -28.94
C ASP A 40 -22.04 11.37 -27.96
N PRO A 41 -22.90 10.34 -28.02
CA PRO A 41 -22.82 9.19 -27.13
C PRO A 41 -21.56 8.35 -27.34
N THR A 42 -20.98 8.36 -28.54
CA THR A 42 -19.76 7.60 -28.86
C THR A 42 -18.59 8.20 -28.13
N PHE A 43 -18.46 9.53 -28.18
CA PHE A 43 -17.44 10.27 -27.47
C PHE A 43 -17.50 10.04 -25.95
N VAL A 44 -18.70 10.10 -25.35
CA VAL A 44 -18.90 9.87 -23.91
C VAL A 44 -18.44 8.46 -23.50
N ARG A 45 -18.79 7.42 -24.27
CA ARG A 45 -18.40 6.03 -23.98
C ARG A 45 -16.90 5.84 -24.08
N VAL A 46 -16.28 6.32 -25.14
CA VAL A 46 -14.83 6.19 -25.34
C VAL A 46 -14.08 6.89 -24.22
N ALA A 47 -14.50 8.10 -23.84
CA ALA A 47 -13.89 8.83 -22.74
C ALA A 47 -14.05 8.14 -21.39
N GLY A 48 -15.24 7.60 -21.08
CA GLY A 48 -15.47 6.85 -19.84
C GLY A 48 -14.66 5.55 -19.75
N VAL A 49 -14.55 4.79 -20.85
CA VAL A 49 -13.72 3.57 -20.87
C VAL A 49 -12.23 3.92 -20.76
N SER A 50 -11.78 4.96 -21.47
CA SER A 50 -10.40 5.42 -21.42
C SER A 50 -10.02 5.93 -20.03
N GLY A 51 -10.90 6.70 -19.39
CA GLY A 51 -10.72 7.21 -18.04
C GLY A 51 -10.63 6.09 -17.00
N LEU A 52 -11.53 5.10 -17.09
CA LEU A 52 -11.49 3.92 -16.21
C LEU A 52 -10.18 3.15 -16.35
N LEU A 53 -9.74 2.87 -17.59
CA LEU A 53 -8.49 2.14 -17.84
C LEU A 53 -7.27 2.92 -17.34
N ALA A 54 -7.21 4.22 -17.65
CA ALA A 54 -6.14 5.09 -17.19
C ALA A 54 -6.07 5.15 -15.66
N GLY A 55 -7.23 5.31 -15.00
CA GLY A 55 -7.34 5.30 -13.54
C GLY A 55 -6.89 3.97 -12.93
N ALA A 56 -7.38 2.84 -13.46
CA ALA A 56 -7.04 1.51 -12.97
C ALA A 56 -5.53 1.22 -13.09
N ILE A 57 -4.92 1.55 -14.23
CA ILE A 57 -3.47 1.35 -14.45
C ILE A 57 -2.66 2.23 -13.49
N SER A 58 -3.03 3.51 -13.36
CA SER A 58 -2.38 4.45 -12.44
C SER A 58 -2.41 3.95 -11.00
N MET A 59 -3.58 3.47 -10.54
CA MET A 59 -3.75 2.98 -9.18
C MET A 59 -2.97 1.68 -8.93
N ALA A 60 -2.98 0.75 -9.89
CA ALA A 60 -2.20 -0.47 -9.81
C ALA A 60 -0.69 -0.19 -9.77
N ALA A 61 -0.21 0.74 -10.58
CA ALA A 61 1.19 1.17 -10.57
C ALA A 61 1.57 1.82 -9.23
N GLY A 62 0.71 2.69 -8.69
CA GLY A 62 0.92 3.31 -7.38
C GLY A 62 1.01 2.31 -6.23
N GLU A 63 0.10 1.33 -6.20
CA GLU A 63 0.10 0.28 -5.17
C GLU A 63 1.33 -0.63 -5.32
N TYR A 64 1.72 -0.99 -6.54
CA TYR A 64 2.94 -1.78 -6.77
C TYR A 64 4.19 -1.07 -6.22
N VAL A 65 4.36 0.22 -6.53
CA VAL A 65 5.48 1.01 -6.01
C VAL A 65 5.43 1.10 -4.48
N SER A 66 4.24 1.30 -3.90
CA SER A 66 4.03 1.32 -2.45
C SER A 66 4.44 0.00 -1.79
N LEU A 67 4.05 -1.14 -2.36
CA LEU A 67 4.41 -2.47 -1.85
C LEU A 67 5.90 -2.75 -1.98
N ARG A 68 6.52 -2.34 -3.10
CA ARG A 68 7.96 -2.47 -3.31
C ARG A 68 8.75 -1.64 -2.29
N ALA A 69 8.34 -0.41 -2.02
CA ALA A 69 8.97 0.44 -1.00
C ALA A 69 8.84 -0.16 0.41
N GLN A 70 7.67 -0.75 0.74
CA GLN A 70 7.50 -1.46 2.01
C GLN A 70 8.39 -2.70 2.12
N ALA A 71 8.54 -3.47 1.04
CA ALA A 71 9.42 -4.63 1.01
C ALA A 71 10.90 -4.23 1.20
N GLU A 72 11.36 -3.16 0.55
CA GLU A 72 12.72 -2.64 0.71
C GLU A 72 13.00 -2.17 2.14
N LEU A 73 12.02 -1.55 2.81
CA LEU A 73 12.14 -1.18 4.21
C LEU A 73 12.27 -2.40 5.13
N VAL A 74 11.45 -3.44 4.90
CA VAL A 74 11.53 -4.69 5.66
C VAL A 74 12.88 -5.37 5.45
N GLU A 75 13.36 -5.43 4.22
CA GLU A 75 14.64 -6.07 3.89
C GLU A 75 15.81 -5.35 4.57
N ARG A 76 15.81 -4.01 4.58
CA ARG A 76 16.82 -3.22 5.33
C ARG A 76 16.78 -3.48 6.82
N GLU A 77 15.59 -3.51 7.41
CA GLU A 77 15.44 -3.78 8.85
C GLU A 77 15.98 -5.18 9.19
N LEU A 78 15.71 -6.15 8.32
CA LEU A 78 16.15 -7.52 8.49
C LEU A 78 17.68 -7.66 8.37
N GLU A 79 18.33 -6.84 7.54
CA GLU A 79 19.80 -6.76 7.46
C GLU A 79 20.43 -6.14 8.71
N ILE A 80 19.80 -5.10 9.28
CA ILE A 80 20.24 -4.48 10.53
C ILE A 80 20.16 -5.50 11.66
N GLU A 81 19.02 -6.18 11.79
CA GLU A 81 18.78 -7.17 12.85
C GLU A 81 19.75 -8.36 12.77
N ARG A 82 19.99 -8.89 11.56
CA ARG A 82 21.00 -9.93 11.34
C ARG A 82 22.38 -9.52 11.81
N ARG A 83 22.74 -8.24 11.62
CA ARG A 83 24.02 -7.70 12.08
C ARG A 83 24.05 -7.57 13.61
N SER A 84 23.00 -7.03 14.22
CA SER A 84 22.87 -6.92 15.68
C SER A 84 23.00 -8.28 16.36
N ILE A 85 22.32 -9.31 15.84
CA ILE A 85 22.41 -10.69 16.35
C ILE A 85 23.83 -11.25 16.26
N ALA A 86 24.55 -10.97 15.15
CA ALA A 86 25.91 -11.45 14.96
C ALA A 86 26.94 -10.71 15.83
N GLU A 87 26.75 -9.41 16.04
CA GLU A 87 27.68 -8.56 16.79
C GLU A 87 27.46 -8.63 18.31
N ASN A 88 26.22 -8.75 18.79
CA ASN A 88 25.91 -8.73 20.21
C ASN A 88 24.70 -9.63 20.60
N PRO A 89 24.87 -10.97 20.56
CA PRO A 89 23.78 -11.92 20.79
C PRO A 89 23.20 -11.87 22.22
N GLU A 90 24.00 -11.48 23.22
CA GLU A 90 23.55 -11.37 24.61
C GLU A 90 22.55 -10.21 24.78
N ALA A 91 22.87 -9.05 24.19
CA ALA A 91 21.98 -7.90 24.18
C ALA A 91 20.66 -8.22 23.48
N GLU A 92 20.72 -8.90 22.33
CA GLU A 92 19.53 -9.22 21.55
C GLU A 92 18.65 -10.29 22.22
N THR A 93 19.25 -11.24 22.92
CA THR A 93 18.51 -12.20 23.76
C THR A 93 17.79 -11.50 24.91
N ALA A 94 18.45 -10.52 25.55
CA ALA A 94 17.85 -9.73 26.63
C ALA A 94 16.69 -8.86 26.13
N GLU A 95 16.82 -8.32 24.91
CA GLU A 95 15.76 -7.59 24.22
C GLU A 95 14.56 -8.49 23.90
N LEU A 96 14.79 -9.64 23.28
CA LEU A 96 13.75 -10.62 22.98
C LEU A 96 13.01 -11.06 24.25
N ALA A 97 13.76 -11.30 25.33
CA ALA A 97 13.19 -11.62 26.65
C ALA A 97 12.37 -10.46 27.25
N ALA A 98 12.73 -9.20 26.98
CA ALA A 98 11.93 -8.05 27.38
C ALA A 98 10.62 -7.99 26.58
N ILE A 99 10.66 -8.24 25.26
CA ILE A 99 9.47 -8.30 24.41
C ILE A 99 8.50 -9.39 24.87
N TYR A 100 8.99 -10.58 25.21
CA TYR A 100 8.14 -11.66 25.72
C TYR A 100 7.51 -11.32 27.07
N ARG A 101 8.27 -10.69 27.97
CA ARG A 101 7.74 -10.21 29.26
C ARG A 101 6.65 -9.15 29.08
N GLU A 102 6.81 -8.22 28.14
CA GLU A 102 5.76 -7.25 27.80
C GLU A 102 4.49 -7.92 27.27
N ARG A 103 4.62 -9.06 26.57
CA ARG A 103 3.50 -9.86 26.07
C ARG A 103 2.88 -10.79 27.15
N GLY A 104 3.40 -10.77 28.38
CA GLY A 104 2.88 -11.53 29.51
C GLY A 104 3.39 -12.97 29.63
N LEU A 105 4.50 -13.30 28.98
CA LEU A 105 5.24 -14.57 29.14
C LEU A 105 6.39 -14.45 30.14
#